data_AF-A0A0F9M6P5-F1
#
_entry.id   AF-A0A0F9M6P5-F1
#
_cell.length_a   1.000
_cell.length_b   1.000
_cell.length_c   1.000
_cell.angle_alpha   90.00
_cell.angle_beta   90.00
_cell.angle_gamma   90.00
#
_symmetry.space_group_name_H-M   'P 1'
#
loop_
_entity.id
_entity.type
_entity.pdbx_description
1 polymer ?
#
loop_
_entity_poly.entity_id
_entity_poly.type
_entity_poly.pdbx_seq_one_letter_code
_entity_poly.pdbx_strand_id
1 'polypeptide(L)'
;PDESILTVGTSPTRILRNNPSRVAWIITNYSASIIYVGFSSGILADAGLYLSPGGGSIKFAAMEDGMVVVNEVWGIAGAAGLTVATTEIIIDAVRMKG
;
A
#
# COMPACT_ATOMS: atom_id res chain seq x y z
N PRO A 1 11.95 6.49 -6.68
CA PRO A 1 10.98 5.77 -5.83
C PRO A 1 10.46 6.77 -4.81
N ASP A 2 9.15 6.87 -4.69
CA ASP A 2 8.53 7.83 -3.79
C ASP A 2 8.19 7.12 -2.49
N GLU A 3 8.78 7.57 -1.38
CA GLU A 3 8.54 6.99 -0.06
C GLU A 3 7.57 7.88 0.73
N SER A 4 6.61 7.26 1.41
CA SER A 4 5.72 7.99 2.32
C SER A 4 5.39 7.17 3.56
N ILE A 5 5.20 7.89 4.67
CA ILE A 5 4.82 7.33 5.96
C ILE A 5 3.41 7.84 6.28
N LEU A 6 2.51 6.93 6.66
CA LEU A 6 1.15 7.28 7.05
C LEU A 6 0.64 6.42 8.20
N THR A 7 -0.41 6.90 8.86
CA THR A 7 -1.07 6.18 9.95
C THR A 7 -2.31 5.48 9.44
N VAL A 8 -2.40 4.17 9.69
CA VAL A 8 -3.58 3.33 9.41
C VAL A 8 -4.35 3.11 10.71
N GLY A 9 -5.61 3.58 10.75
CA GLY A 9 -6.50 3.43 11.90
C GLY A 9 -7.26 2.10 11.92
N THR A 10 -8.15 1.96 12.90
CA THR A 10 -9.15 0.87 12.96
C THR A 10 -10.34 1.07 12.01
N SER A 11 -10.32 2.17 11.23
CA SER A 11 -11.23 2.40 10.10
C SER A 11 -10.46 2.27 8.80
N PRO A 12 -11.10 1.83 7.69
CA PRO A 12 -10.46 1.76 6.38
C PRO A 12 -9.77 3.07 6.01
N THR A 13 -8.46 2.97 5.78
CA THR A 13 -7.59 4.09 5.45
C THR A 13 -6.97 3.83 4.08
N ARG A 14 -7.08 4.78 3.16
CA ARG A 14 -6.44 4.65 1.85
C ARG A 14 -4.94 4.87 2.01
N ILE A 15 -4.16 3.82 1.76
CA ILE A 15 -2.70 3.80 1.86
C ILE A 15 -2.11 4.34 0.56
N LEU A 16 -2.53 3.77 -0.58
CA LEU A 16 -2.10 4.20 -1.91
C LEU A 16 -3.31 4.64 -2.71
N ARG A 17 -3.19 5.74 -3.44
CA ARG A 17 -4.21 6.17 -4.42
C ARG A 17 -4.09 5.33 -5.68
N ASN A 18 -5.14 5.32 -6.50
CA ASN A 18 -5.02 4.82 -7.87
C ASN A 18 -4.00 5.69 -8.63
N ASN A 19 -3.05 5.05 -9.31
CA ASN A 19 -2.01 5.73 -10.06
C ASN A 19 -1.64 4.90 -11.31
N PRO A 20 -2.12 5.29 -12.50
CA PRO A 20 -1.84 4.59 -13.76
C PRO A 20 -0.35 4.52 -14.14
N SER A 21 0.48 5.41 -13.60
CA SER A 21 1.91 5.45 -13.87
C SER A 21 2.73 4.55 -12.93
N ARG A 22 2.11 3.91 -11.94
CA ARG A 22 2.79 3.06 -10.96
C ARG A 22 3.09 1.68 -11.55
N VAL A 23 4.35 1.25 -11.43
CA VAL A 23 4.82 -0.05 -11.93
C VAL A 23 5.24 -1.03 -10.84
N ALA A 24 5.47 -0.54 -9.62
CA ALA A 24 5.60 -1.39 -8.44
C ALA A 24 5.30 -0.59 -7.18
N TRP A 25 5.02 -1.30 -6.09
CA TRP A 25 4.99 -0.73 -4.76
C TRP A 25 5.32 -1.75 -3.67
N ILE A 26 5.77 -1.24 -2.53
CA ILE A 26 6.03 -2.00 -1.31
C ILE A 26 5.31 -1.29 -0.16
N ILE A 27 4.62 -2.04 0.68
CA ILE A 27 4.04 -1.55 1.93
C ILE A 27 4.66 -2.35 3.08
N THR A 28 5.19 -1.65 4.08
CA THR A 28 5.82 -2.25 5.25
C THR A 28 5.13 -1.77 6.53
N ASN A 29 4.75 -2.72 7.37
CA ASN A 29 4.20 -2.48 8.70
C ASN A 29 5.33 -2.36 9.72
N TYR A 30 5.72 -1.14 10.08
CA TYR A 30 6.71 -0.89 11.14
C TYR A 30 6.12 -0.84 12.55
N SER A 31 4.82 -1.12 12.66
CA SER A 31 4.11 -0.94 13.90
C SER A 31 4.08 -2.18 14.78
N ALA A 32 3.60 -2.02 16.01
CA ALA A 32 3.47 -3.10 16.97
C ALA A 32 2.17 -3.92 16.84
N SER A 33 1.29 -3.59 15.90
CA SER A 33 0.04 -4.34 15.70
C SER A 33 -0.23 -4.64 14.23
N ILE A 34 -1.14 -5.58 14.03
CA ILE A 34 -1.42 -6.19 12.72
C ILE A 34 -2.12 -5.18 11.84
N ILE A 35 -1.75 -5.18 10.56
CA ILE A 35 -2.42 -4.40 9.53
C ILE A 35 -2.93 -5.36 8.46
N TYR A 36 -4.18 -5.18 8.06
CA TYR A 36 -4.77 -5.85 6.93
C TYR A 36 -4.80 -4.90 5.75
N VAL A 37 -4.45 -5.39 4.57
CA VAL A 37 -4.39 -4.61 3.32
C VAL A 37 -5.30 -5.22 2.26
N GLY A 38 -5.90 -4.38 1.43
CA GLY A 38 -6.81 -4.80 0.38
C GLY A 38 -7.03 -3.71 -0.66
N PHE A 39 -7.83 -4.03 -1.68
CA PHE A 39 -8.00 -3.19 -2.86
C PHE A 39 -9.36 -2.47 -2.91
N SER A 40 -10.05 -2.40 -1.77
CA SER A 40 -11.36 -1.76 -1.66
C SER A 40 -11.48 -1.03 -0.32
N SER A 41 -12.22 0.09 -0.33
CA SER A 41 -12.58 0.84 0.88
C SER A 41 -13.45 0.05 1.85
N GLY A 42 -14.09 -1.03 1.39
CA GLY A 42 -14.88 -1.96 2.21
C GLY A 42 -14.05 -3.00 2.96
N ILE A 43 -12.72 -2.85 3.06
CA ILE A 43 -11.88 -3.78 3.80
C ILE A 43 -12.30 -3.88 5.27
N LEU A 44 -12.37 -5.10 5.77
CA LEU A 44 -12.63 -5.39 7.18
C LEU A 44 -11.35 -5.91 7.83
N ALA A 45 -11.21 -5.68 9.14
CA ALA A 45 -10.21 -6.38 9.93
C ALA A 45 -10.44 -7.90 9.76
N ASP A 46 -9.34 -8.65 9.70
CA ASP A 46 -9.33 -10.11 9.48
C ASP A 46 -9.84 -10.58 8.10
N ALA A 47 -10.07 -9.67 7.15
CA ALA A 47 -10.56 -9.99 5.79
C ALA A 47 -9.66 -9.44 4.66
N GLY A 48 -8.36 -9.28 4.92
CA GLY A 48 -7.39 -8.77 3.95
C GLY A 48 -6.04 -9.49 3.98
N LEU A 49 -5.09 -8.96 3.21
CA LEU A 49 -3.70 -9.40 3.20
C LEU A 49 -3.05 -9.02 4.52
N TYR A 50 -2.64 -10.03 5.29
CA TYR A 50 -2.06 -9.87 6.61
C TYR A 50 -0.62 -9.33 6.54
N LEU A 51 -0.36 -8.21 7.21
CA LEU A 51 0.99 -7.67 7.45
C LEU A 51 1.35 -7.80 8.92
N SER A 52 2.30 -8.69 9.21
CA SER A 52 2.80 -8.90 10.57
C SER A 52 3.38 -7.62 11.16
N PRO A 53 3.23 -7.40 12.49
CA PRO A 53 3.93 -6.34 13.19
C PRO A 53 5.45 -6.43 13.02
N GLY A 54 6.15 -5.31 13.18
CA GLY A 54 7.60 -5.28 13.32
C GLY A 54 8.39 -5.55 12.03
N GLY A 55 7.86 -5.15 10.88
CA GLY A 55 8.55 -5.21 9.59
C GLY A 55 7.93 -6.15 8.55
N GLY A 56 6.73 -6.70 8.82
CA GLY A 56 5.98 -7.43 7.81
C GLY A 56 5.76 -6.55 6.58
N SER A 57 6.00 -7.10 5.39
CA SER A 57 5.89 -6.33 4.15
C SER A 57 5.19 -7.12 3.05
N ILE A 58 4.59 -6.38 2.13
CA ILE A 58 3.98 -6.90 0.92
C ILE A 58 4.40 -6.02 -0.25
N LYS A 59 4.61 -6.65 -1.40
CA LYS A 59 5.06 -5.99 -2.62
C LYS A 59 4.25 -6.47 -3.80
N PHE A 60 4.06 -5.58 -4.77
CA PHE A 60 3.41 -5.87 -6.03
C PHE A 60 4.21 -5.21 -7.15
N ALA A 61 4.31 -5.90 -8.29
CA ALA A 61 5.02 -5.44 -9.47
C ALA A 61 4.19 -5.70 -10.73
N ALA A 62 4.16 -4.75 -11.67
CA ALA A 62 3.33 -4.84 -12.88
C ALA A 62 3.64 -6.09 -13.72
N MET A 63 4.89 -6.56 -13.68
CA MET A 63 5.33 -7.78 -14.38
C MET A 63 4.75 -9.07 -13.80
N GLU A 64 4.46 -9.10 -12.50
CA GLU A 64 4.00 -10.29 -11.77
C GLU A 64 2.47 -10.23 -11.53
N ASP A 65 1.96 -9.05 -11.19
CA ASP A 65 0.59 -8.87 -10.69
C ASP A 65 -0.31 -8.04 -11.61
N GLY A 66 0.24 -7.50 -12.70
CA GLY A 66 -0.51 -6.75 -13.72
C GLY A 66 -1.21 -5.51 -13.18
N MET A 67 -2.50 -5.36 -13.53
CA MET A 67 -3.26 -4.13 -13.29
C MET A 67 -3.54 -3.82 -11.83
N VAL A 68 -3.39 -4.79 -10.92
CA VAL A 68 -3.61 -4.53 -9.49
C VAL A 68 -2.61 -3.50 -8.94
N VAL A 69 -1.44 -3.37 -9.59
CA VAL A 69 -0.38 -2.43 -9.17
C VAL A 69 -0.83 -0.97 -9.26
N VAL A 70 -1.68 -0.63 -10.23
CA VAL A 70 -2.17 0.74 -10.43
C VAL A 70 -3.40 1.06 -9.58
N ASN A 71 -4.02 0.05 -8.96
CA ASN A 71 -5.21 0.25 -8.14
C ASN A 71 -4.89 1.00 -6.84
N GLU A 72 -5.95 1.54 -6.23
CA GLU A 72 -5.82 2.01 -4.86
C GLU A 72 -5.65 0.85 -3.89
N VAL A 73 -4.94 1.12 -2.80
CA VAL A 73 -4.68 0.17 -1.75
C VAL A 73 -5.16 0.77 -0.44
N TRP A 74 -5.93 -0.01 0.29
CA TRP A 74 -6.54 0.34 1.56
C TRP A 74 -5.97 -0.54 2.65
N GLY A 75 -5.92 -0.01 3.87
CA GLY A 75 -5.58 -0.79 5.04
C GLY A 75 -6.43 -0.45 6.25
N ILE A 76 -6.46 -1.39 7.18
CA ILE A 76 -7.15 -1.30 8.46
C ILE A 76 -6.30 -2.01 9.52
N ALA A 77 -6.11 -1.36 10.65
CA ALA A 77 -5.38 -1.91 11.77
C ALA A 77 -6.30 -2.74 12.68
N GLY A 78 -5.78 -3.82 13.26
CA GLY A 78 -6.56 -4.72 14.09
C GLY A 78 -6.93 -4.15 15.49
N ALA A 79 -6.17 -3.17 16.01
CA ALA A 79 -6.38 -2.70 17.39
C ALA A 79 -6.12 -1.21 17.65
N ALA A 80 -5.24 -0.53 16.92
CA ALA A 80 -4.92 0.89 17.12
C ALA A 80 -4.36 1.55 15.85
N GLY A 81 -4.31 2.89 15.83
CA GLY A 81 -3.74 3.66 14.72
C GLY A 81 -2.22 3.54 14.64
N LEU A 82 -1.69 3.09 13.50
CA LEU A 82 -0.31 2.59 13.42
C LEU A 82 0.39 2.94 12.11
N THR A 83 1.71 3.12 12.19
CA THR A 83 2.53 3.63 11.10
C THR A 83 2.88 2.56 10.08
N VAL A 84 2.57 2.83 8.82
CA VAL A 84 3.10 2.09 7.65
C VAL A 84 4.01 2.98 6.84
N ALA A 85 5.05 2.37 6.27
CA ALA A 85 5.83 2.98 5.22
C ALA A 85 5.43 2.39 3.87
N THR A 86 5.45 3.23 2.85
CA THR A 86 5.12 2.88 1.48
C THR A 86 6.25 3.32 0.58
N THR A 87 6.55 2.53 -0.43
CA THR A 87 7.49 2.89 -1.49
C THR A 87 6.83 2.63 -2.83
N GLU A 88 6.66 3.66 -3.65
CA GLU A 88 6.10 3.56 -4.99
C GLU A 88 7.22 3.69 -6.04
N ILE A 89 7.17 2.85 -7.07
CA ILE A 89 7.98 3.02 -8.28
C ILE A 89 7.03 3.47 -9.39
N ILE A 90 7.27 4.68 -9.89
CA ILE A 90 6.43 5.35 -10.88
C ILE A 90 7.27 5.60 -12.14
N ILE A 91 6.70 5.34 -13.31
CA ILE A 91 7.27 5.78 -14.57
C ILE A 91 6.75 7.19 -14.84
N ASP A 92 7.64 8.17 -14.82
CA ASP A 92 7.31 9.50 -15.33
C ASP A 92 7.70 9.56 -16.81
N ALA A 93 6.79 10.07 -17.64
CA ALA A 93 7.08 10.22 -19.06
C ALA A 93 8.06 11.39 -19.22
N VAL A 94 9.32 11.08 -19.54
CA VAL A 94 10.25 12.09 -20.04
C VAL A 94 9.67 12.64 -21.34
N ARG A 95 9.07 13.83 -21.29
CA ARG A 95 8.77 14.60 -22.50
C ARG A 95 10.10 14.89 -23.18
N MET A 96 10.44 14.12 -24.21
CA MET A 96 11.47 14.54 -25.16
C MET A 96 10.95 15.81 -25.82
N LYS A 97 11.50 16.96 -25.45
CA LYS A 97 11.32 18.18 -26.22
C LYS A 97 12.01 17.96 -27.56
N GLY A 98 11.21 17.89 -28.63
CA GLY A 98 11.70 18.03 -29.99
C GLY A 98 12.22 19.43 -30.25
#